data_AF-A0A537JJB4-F1
#
_entry.id   AF-A0A537JJB4-F1
#
_cell.length_a   1.000
_cell.length_b   1.000
_cell.length_c   1.000
_cell.angle_alpha   90.00
_cell.angle_beta   90.00
_cell.angle_gamma   90.00
#
_symmetry.space_group_name_H-M   'P 1'
#
loop_
_entity.id
_entity.type
_entity.pdbx_description
1 polymer ?
#
loop_
_entity_poly.entity_id
_entity_poly.type
_entity_poly.pdbx_seq_one_letter_code
_entity_poly.pdbx_strand_id
1 'polypeptide(L)'
;MNLGKDSSAFLSKRDFLSVLFLILIAVAIFYPVFYTEYLYTDESVQLWLYKEGSGFQMFITQGRYITEKLFRVLFSRATTVHDLIYIRLFSFLGWLICIPIWYFIIKKIVTKERLPALLIVSSVVYLICTPPFSICVRWASCLELFIANTAGLLSGYILYASIDVESEKIGKRLVAITGSAVLGLISLFTYQNGFGCFLLPFLLHLVSRPNRLRKIFIGIAISLCIYVLYYVLFKLNLRAHDIEAVERTKISINIFSKIRFFFRPLATAFHFTALFNEKSLIGFIIYVLTFFAWICADFYESRALPLANRVKTLILTIFLLIVIYLPSLIVKENYFSNRTLLALNMAVFFLCANMLLTAIKMGETRTTVIAILSFGFVLNARYNFIQEFLNPVKTEYQKVRASIEKNYNRAITTVYFIRPHEDFFVKKYGITRSWDEFGVPSNFFDWVPEFFTKQVIFEKTRNRKIAENLIVKHWLGHEEYDKAAASVSSNTLVVDVEQILNHE
;
A
#
# COMPACT_ATOMS: atom_id res chain seq x y z
N MET A 1 -2.39 44.25 -4.21
CA MET A 1 -2.37 44.19 -2.74
C MET A 1 -1.00 43.68 -2.31
N ASN A 2 -0.31 44.45 -1.46
CA ASN A 2 1.11 44.39 -1.10
C ASN A 2 1.80 43.01 -1.20
N LEU A 3 2.67 42.86 -2.19
CA LEU A 3 3.77 41.90 -2.20
C LEU A 3 4.92 42.51 -1.39
N GLY A 4 4.85 42.40 -0.08
CA GLY A 4 5.86 42.96 0.82
C GLY A 4 6.08 42.03 2.00
N LYS A 5 7.28 41.42 2.04
CA LYS A 5 7.88 40.73 3.19
C LYS A 5 6.91 39.87 4.00
N ASP A 6 6.83 38.59 3.66
CA ASP A 6 6.46 37.59 4.67
C ASP A 6 7.61 36.64 4.95
N SER A 7 7.93 36.64 6.24
CA SER A 7 9.00 35.98 6.96
C SER A 7 9.36 34.57 6.49
N SER A 8 10.65 34.29 6.61
CA SER A 8 11.34 33.00 6.51
C SER A 8 10.92 31.98 7.59
N ALA A 9 9.67 31.98 8.04
CA ALA A 9 9.14 30.94 8.90
C ALA A 9 8.76 29.75 8.02
N PHE A 10 9.41 28.60 8.25
CA PHE A 10 9.20 27.36 7.51
C PHE A 10 7.74 26.83 7.60
N LEU A 11 6.92 27.38 8.49
CA LEU A 11 5.54 26.99 8.79
C LEU A 11 4.69 28.23 9.11
N SER A 12 3.62 28.48 8.35
CA SER A 12 2.58 29.42 8.80
C SER A 12 1.72 28.77 9.88
N LYS A 13 1.12 29.56 10.78
CA LYS A 13 0.17 29.04 11.81
C LYS A 13 -0.94 28.18 11.19
N ARG A 14 -1.42 28.56 10.00
CA ARG A 14 -2.43 27.82 9.25
C ARG A 14 -1.92 26.46 8.76
N ASP A 15 -0.68 26.38 8.30
CA ASP A 15 -0.08 25.11 7.86
C ASP A 15 0.06 24.15 9.04
N PHE A 16 0.53 24.66 10.18
CA PHE A 16 0.66 23.87 11.39
C PHE A 16 -0.70 23.29 11.83
N LEU A 17 -1.74 24.12 11.90
CA LEU A 17 -3.09 23.65 12.24
C LEU A 17 -3.64 22.63 11.22
N SER A 18 -3.35 22.83 9.93
CA SER A 18 -3.77 21.89 8.88
C SER A 18 -3.10 20.53 9.04
N VAL A 19 -1.78 20.52 9.27
CA VAL A 19 -1.01 19.29 9.50
C VAL A 19 -1.46 18.60 10.79
N LEU A 20 -1.68 19.35 11.88
CA LEU A 20 -2.20 18.80 13.13
C LEU A 20 -3.58 18.15 12.92
N PHE A 21 -4.48 18.82 12.20
CA PHE A 21 -5.78 18.26 11.87
C PHE A 21 -5.67 16.96 11.04
N LEU A 22 -4.78 16.92 10.06
CA LEU A 22 -4.52 15.72 9.26
C LEU A 22 -3.97 14.56 10.11
N ILE A 23 -3.08 14.84 11.05
CA ILE A 23 -2.58 13.85 12.02
C ILE A 23 -3.72 13.34 12.90
N LEU A 24 -4.60 14.22 13.39
CA LEU A 24 -5.76 13.83 14.19
C LEU A 24 -6.74 12.94 13.41
N ILE A 25 -6.93 13.18 12.10
CA ILE A 25 -7.71 12.28 11.23
C ILE A 25 -7.08 10.89 11.21
N ALA A 26 -5.77 10.80 10.98
CA ALA A 26 -5.07 9.51 10.95
C ALA A 26 -5.20 8.78 12.30
N VAL A 27 -5.03 9.49 13.42
CA VAL A 27 -5.25 8.94 14.76
C VAL A 27 -6.70 8.47 14.93
N ALA A 28 -7.70 9.25 14.55
CA ALA A 28 -9.11 8.89 14.70
C ALA A 28 -9.50 7.63 13.91
N ILE A 29 -8.92 7.41 12.73
CA ILE A 29 -9.16 6.22 11.92
C ILE A 29 -8.45 5.00 12.53
N PHE A 30 -7.18 5.14 12.88
CA PHE A 30 -6.29 4.01 13.21
C PHE A 30 -6.02 3.81 14.71
N TYR A 31 -6.69 4.55 15.59
CA TYR A 31 -6.60 4.41 17.06
C TYR A 31 -6.69 2.96 17.58
N PRO A 32 -7.51 2.06 17.00
CA PRO A 32 -7.54 0.66 17.44
C PRO A 32 -6.20 -0.10 17.38
N VAL A 33 -5.24 0.34 16.57
CA VAL A 33 -3.92 -0.30 16.46
C VAL A 33 -3.16 -0.30 17.78
N PHE A 34 -3.41 0.67 18.65
CA PHE A 34 -2.70 0.82 19.92
C PHE A 34 -2.97 -0.31 20.93
N TYR A 35 -4.08 -1.04 20.77
CA TYR A 35 -4.54 -2.00 21.79
C TYR A 35 -5.10 -3.30 21.21
N THR A 36 -5.06 -3.50 19.89
CA THR A 36 -5.63 -4.71 19.29
C THR A 36 -4.56 -5.74 18.96
N GLU A 37 -4.70 -6.92 19.56
CA GLU A 37 -3.86 -8.08 19.30
C GLU A 37 -4.49 -8.98 18.24
N TYR A 38 -3.73 -9.27 17.20
CA TYR A 38 -4.05 -10.25 16.17
C TYR A 38 -2.80 -10.64 15.40
N LEU A 39 -2.88 -11.79 14.73
CA LEU A 39 -1.87 -12.32 13.84
C LEU A 39 -2.48 -12.53 12.45
N TYR A 40 -1.97 -11.82 11.45
CA TYR A 40 -2.51 -11.81 10.10
C TYR A 40 -1.52 -12.40 9.09
N THR A 41 -1.93 -13.45 8.39
CA THR A 41 -1.25 -14.04 7.22
C THR A 41 0.27 -14.21 7.41
N ASP A 42 1.08 -13.48 6.63
CA ASP A 42 2.55 -13.53 6.59
C ASP A 42 3.21 -13.17 7.92
N GLU A 43 2.50 -12.47 8.81
CA GLU A 43 3.01 -12.14 10.14
C GLU A 43 3.30 -13.41 10.94
N SER A 44 2.56 -14.50 10.72
CA SER A 44 2.81 -15.79 11.37
C SER A 44 4.18 -16.35 11.00
N VAL A 45 4.49 -16.37 9.70
CA VAL A 45 5.78 -16.81 9.14
C VAL A 45 6.90 -15.92 9.68
N GLN A 46 6.71 -14.61 9.61
CA GLN A 46 7.74 -13.63 9.97
C GLN A 46 8.04 -13.64 11.47
N LEU A 47 6.99 -13.65 12.31
CA LEU A 47 7.13 -13.74 13.76
C LEU A 47 7.80 -15.04 14.19
N TRP A 48 7.53 -16.14 13.49
CA TRP A 48 8.16 -17.42 13.79
C TRP A 48 9.62 -17.48 13.31
N LEU A 49 9.91 -17.12 12.06
CA LEU A 49 11.20 -17.41 11.41
C LEU A 49 12.26 -16.32 11.54
N TYR A 50 11.90 -15.04 11.65
CA TYR A 50 12.89 -13.98 11.90
C TYR A 50 13.30 -14.01 13.38
N LYS A 51 14.35 -14.77 13.69
CA LYS A 51 14.96 -14.85 15.03
C LYS A 51 16.41 -14.44 14.97
N GLU A 52 16.94 -14.04 16.12
CA GLU A 52 18.37 -13.81 16.26
C GLU A 52 19.13 -15.09 15.89
N GLY A 53 20.13 -14.95 15.01
CA GLY A 53 20.87 -16.09 14.45
C GLY A 53 20.16 -16.86 13.33
N SER A 54 18.92 -16.55 12.94
CA SER A 54 18.26 -17.26 11.84
C SER A 54 18.77 -16.81 10.46
N GLY A 55 18.95 -17.80 9.58
CA GLY A 55 19.31 -17.60 8.17
C GLY A 55 18.13 -17.23 7.26
N PHE A 56 16.91 -17.12 7.81
CA PHE A 56 15.71 -16.85 7.03
C PHE A 56 15.79 -15.50 6.32
N GLN A 57 15.44 -15.47 5.04
CA GLN A 57 15.47 -14.27 4.20
C GLN A 57 14.29 -14.31 3.22
N MET A 58 13.34 -13.39 3.40
CA MET A 58 12.12 -13.34 2.58
C MET A 58 12.24 -12.34 1.42
N PHE A 59 12.99 -11.27 1.63
CA PHE A 59 12.88 -10.05 0.81
C PHE A 59 14.12 -9.79 -0.07
N ILE A 60 15.30 -10.29 0.30
CA ILE A 60 16.53 -10.15 -0.50
C ILE A 60 16.35 -10.73 -1.91
N THR A 61 15.78 -11.93 -2.00
CA THR A 61 15.51 -12.63 -3.27
C THR A 61 14.56 -11.85 -4.20
N GLN A 62 13.85 -10.86 -3.66
CA GLN A 62 12.90 -9.98 -4.34
C GLN A 62 13.46 -8.57 -4.60
N GLY A 63 14.74 -8.32 -4.27
CA GLY A 63 15.40 -7.04 -4.44
C GLY A 63 15.03 -5.99 -3.39
N ARG A 64 14.46 -6.40 -2.27
CA ARG A 64 14.05 -5.50 -1.18
C ARG A 64 15.01 -5.59 0.00
N TYR A 65 16.27 -5.22 -0.26
CA TYR A 65 17.36 -5.33 0.71
C TYR A 65 17.15 -4.51 1.99
N ILE A 66 16.65 -3.26 1.86
CA ILE A 66 16.40 -2.40 3.02
C ILE A 66 15.28 -3.00 3.88
N THR A 67 14.22 -3.50 3.23
CA THR A 67 13.11 -4.19 3.90
C THR A 67 13.57 -5.42 4.64
N GLU A 68 14.42 -6.27 4.03
CA GLU A 68 14.99 -7.42 4.73
C GLU A 68 15.69 -6.99 6.02
N LYS A 69 16.55 -5.96 5.97
CA LYS A 69 17.27 -5.48 7.16
C LYS A 69 16.31 -4.94 8.22
N LEU A 70 15.31 -4.18 7.80
CA LEU A 70 14.30 -3.62 8.69
C LEU A 70 13.49 -4.72 9.38
N PHE A 71 13.01 -5.70 8.62
CA PHE A 71 12.24 -6.83 9.15
C PHE A 71 13.06 -7.71 10.08
N ARG A 72 14.32 -7.99 9.72
CA ARG A 72 15.23 -8.73 10.59
C ARG A 72 15.41 -8.03 11.93
N VAL A 73 15.54 -6.70 11.96
CA VAL A 73 15.68 -5.94 13.21
C VAL A 73 14.39 -5.94 14.03
N LEU A 74 13.24 -5.70 13.39
CA LEU A 74 11.96 -5.55 14.09
C LEU A 74 11.39 -6.90 14.56
N PHE A 75 11.32 -7.89 13.66
CA PHE A 75 10.72 -9.20 13.97
C PHE A 75 11.64 -10.10 14.82
N SER A 76 12.97 -9.94 14.77
CA SER A 76 13.85 -10.69 15.70
C SER A 76 13.64 -10.30 17.15
N ARG A 77 13.19 -9.06 17.41
CA ARG A 77 12.87 -8.54 18.74
C ARG A 77 11.44 -8.85 19.17
N ALA A 78 10.56 -9.21 18.24
CA ALA A 78 9.20 -9.63 18.54
C ALA A 78 9.19 -11.12 18.92
N THR A 79 8.64 -11.45 20.08
CA THR A 79 8.57 -12.82 20.59
C THR A 79 7.16 -13.36 20.61
N THR A 80 6.18 -12.49 20.81
CA THR A 80 4.76 -12.81 20.93
C THR A 80 3.91 -12.07 19.91
N VAL A 81 2.67 -12.51 19.72
CA VAL A 81 1.70 -11.78 18.89
C VAL A 81 1.41 -10.39 19.45
N HIS A 82 1.45 -10.21 20.78
CA HIS A 82 1.32 -8.89 21.42
C HIS A 82 2.40 -7.92 20.92
N ASP A 83 3.64 -8.38 20.74
CA ASP A 83 4.76 -7.54 20.30
C ASP A 83 4.55 -6.95 18.90
N LEU A 84 3.68 -7.56 18.08
CA LEU A 84 3.33 -7.03 16.75
C LEU A 84 2.62 -5.68 16.81
N ILE A 85 2.01 -5.32 17.95
CA ILE A 85 1.46 -3.98 18.18
C ILE A 85 2.55 -2.92 17.97
N TYR A 86 3.75 -3.14 18.50
CA TYR A 86 4.85 -2.18 18.37
C TYR A 86 5.33 -2.04 16.91
N ILE A 87 5.26 -3.11 16.12
CA ILE A 87 5.62 -3.07 14.70
C ILE A 87 4.58 -2.27 13.91
N ARG A 88 3.29 -2.46 14.20
CA ARG A 88 2.21 -1.66 13.59
C ARG A 88 2.27 -0.20 14.03
N LEU A 89 2.60 0.08 15.29
CA LEU A 89 2.84 1.42 15.79
C LEU A 89 4.06 2.08 15.13
N PHE A 90 5.14 1.34 14.87
CA PHE A 90 6.27 1.84 14.10
C PHE A 90 5.83 2.31 12.71
N SER A 91 5.03 1.50 12.00
CA SER A 91 4.46 1.88 10.71
C SER A 91 3.55 3.10 10.79
N PHE A 92 2.65 3.13 11.77
CA PHE A 92 1.71 4.23 11.99
C PHE A 92 2.43 5.55 12.31
N LEU A 93 3.37 5.53 13.26
CA LEU A 93 4.19 6.70 13.61
C LEU A 93 5.06 7.15 12.43
N GLY A 94 5.59 6.20 11.65
CA GLY A 94 6.27 6.48 10.39
C GLY A 94 5.40 7.30 9.43
N TRP A 95 4.15 6.88 9.23
CA TRP A 95 3.19 7.66 8.43
C TRP A 95 2.86 9.02 9.03
N LEU A 96 2.74 9.16 10.36
CA LEU A 96 2.52 10.46 11.00
C LEU A 96 3.66 11.45 10.70
N ILE A 97 4.89 10.98 10.59
CA ILE A 97 6.05 11.79 10.17
C ILE A 97 5.97 12.11 8.67
N CYS A 98 5.48 11.17 7.85
CA CYS A 98 5.32 11.39 6.41
C CYS A 98 4.21 12.39 6.05
N ILE A 99 3.13 12.51 6.83
CA ILE A 99 2.01 13.43 6.57
C ILE A 99 2.49 14.88 6.35
N PRO A 100 3.27 15.49 7.27
CA PRO A 100 3.88 16.81 7.04
C PRO A 100 4.71 16.87 5.75
N ILE A 101 5.53 15.86 5.46
CA ILE A 101 6.39 15.83 4.26
C ILE A 101 5.54 15.87 3.00
N TRP A 102 4.52 15.01 2.90
CA TRP A 102 3.57 14.98 1.79
C TRP A 102 2.84 16.32 1.65
N TYR A 103 2.35 16.88 2.76
CA TYR A 103 1.68 18.19 2.78
C TYR A 103 2.57 19.29 2.18
N PHE A 104 3.83 19.40 2.62
CA PHE A 104 4.73 20.45 2.14
C PHE A 104 5.13 20.27 0.68
N ILE A 105 5.40 19.03 0.25
CA ILE A 105 5.73 18.75 -1.15
C ILE A 105 4.55 19.12 -2.05
N ILE A 106 3.34 18.65 -1.72
CA ILE A 106 2.13 18.97 -2.48
C ILE A 106 1.89 20.49 -2.47
N LYS A 107 1.98 21.16 -1.32
CA LYS A 107 1.86 22.61 -1.21
C LYS A 107 2.85 23.35 -2.12
N LYS A 108 4.12 22.95 -2.11
CA LYS A 108 5.15 23.58 -2.96
C LYS A 108 4.83 23.39 -4.45
N ILE A 109 4.39 22.21 -4.86
CA ILE A 109 4.03 21.93 -6.26
C ILE A 109 2.77 22.72 -6.66
N VAL A 110 1.70 22.63 -5.86
CA VAL A 110 0.43 23.33 -6.10
C VAL A 110 0.64 24.84 -6.21
N THR A 111 1.45 25.42 -5.32
CA THR A 111 1.76 26.86 -5.36
C THR A 111 2.61 27.22 -6.58
N LYS A 112 3.64 26.43 -6.90
CA LYS A 112 4.53 26.65 -8.05
C LYS A 112 3.78 26.55 -9.38
N GLU A 113 2.84 25.62 -9.49
CA GLU A 113 2.03 25.37 -10.69
C GLU A 113 0.70 26.11 -10.70
N ARG A 114 0.42 26.95 -9.69
CA ARG A 114 -0.82 27.74 -9.56
C ARG A 114 -2.10 26.90 -9.63
N LEU A 115 -2.04 25.68 -9.09
CA LEU A 115 -3.18 24.78 -8.98
C LEU A 115 -4.12 25.22 -7.82
N PRO A 116 -5.36 24.73 -7.77
CA PRO A 116 -6.30 25.07 -6.71
C PRO A 116 -5.76 24.74 -5.31
N ALA A 117 -5.77 25.70 -4.39
CA ALA A 117 -5.19 25.54 -3.05
C ALA A 117 -5.84 24.42 -2.20
N LEU A 118 -7.13 24.14 -2.40
CA LEU A 118 -7.83 23.06 -1.71
C LEU A 118 -7.28 21.66 -2.04
N LEU A 119 -6.59 21.51 -3.19
CA LEU A 119 -5.92 20.26 -3.56
C LEU A 119 -4.89 19.83 -2.52
N ILE A 120 -4.27 20.78 -1.80
CA ILE A 120 -3.25 20.48 -0.80
C ILE A 120 -3.83 19.63 0.33
N VAL A 121 -4.89 20.11 0.98
CA VAL A 121 -5.49 19.43 2.13
C VAL A 121 -6.23 18.18 1.66
N SER A 122 -7.01 18.26 0.57
CA SER A 122 -7.80 17.12 0.10
C SER A 122 -6.94 15.94 -0.35
N SER A 123 -5.77 16.19 -0.96
CA SER A 123 -4.84 15.13 -1.34
C SER A 123 -4.22 14.43 -0.13
N VAL A 124 -3.94 15.14 0.96
CA VAL A 124 -3.41 14.51 2.17
C VAL A 124 -4.49 13.78 2.95
N VAL A 125 -5.73 14.30 2.99
CA VAL A 125 -6.88 13.53 3.50
C VAL A 125 -7.04 12.24 2.71
N TYR A 126 -7.03 12.32 1.37
CA TYR A 126 -7.15 11.15 0.52
C TYR A 126 -6.02 10.15 0.76
N LEU A 127 -4.76 10.60 0.83
CA LEU A 127 -3.59 9.78 1.19
C LEU A 127 -3.85 8.93 2.44
N ILE A 128 -4.26 9.57 3.53
CA ILE A 128 -4.55 8.91 4.83
C ILE A 128 -5.69 7.89 4.68
N CYS A 129 -6.68 8.20 3.85
CA CYS A 129 -7.87 7.38 3.65
C CYS A 129 -7.69 6.27 2.59
N THR A 130 -6.54 6.18 1.93
CA THR A 130 -6.32 5.16 0.89
C THR A 130 -6.20 3.74 1.48
N PRO A 131 -6.68 2.70 0.77
CA PRO A 131 -6.43 1.31 1.15
C PRO A 131 -4.95 0.96 1.42
N PRO A 132 -3.97 1.36 0.58
CA PRO A 132 -2.55 1.12 0.88
C PRO A 132 -2.04 1.74 2.20
N PHE A 133 -2.52 2.93 2.60
CA PHE A 133 -2.18 3.51 3.91
C PHE A 133 -2.71 2.62 5.04
N SER A 134 -3.99 2.22 4.95
CA SER A 134 -4.62 1.30 5.91
C SER A 134 -3.89 -0.03 6.01
N ILE A 135 -3.51 -0.63 4.87
CA ILE A 135 -2.71 -1.88 4.83
C ILE A 135 -1.38 -1.72 5.57
N CYS A 136 -0.63 -0.66 5.28
CA CYS A 136 0.66 -0.42 5.90
C CYS A 136 0.56 -0.31 7.43
N VAL A 137 -0.50 0.32 7.93
CA VAL A 137 -0.74 0.51 9.37
C VAL A 137 -1.22 -0.77 10.05
N ARG A 138 -2.10 -1.54 9.39
CA ARG A 138 -2.77 -2.71 9.99
C ARG A 138 -1.99 -4.01 9.82
N TRP A 139 -1.14 -4.12 8.81
CA TRP A 139 -0.44 -5.34 8.48
C TRP A 139 1.05 -5.13 8.72
N ALA A 140 1.59 -5.72 9.79
CA ALA A 140 2.99 -5.59 10.17
C ALA A 140 3.92 -6.06 9.05
N SER A 141 3.49 -7.01 8.21
CA SER A 141 4.23 -7.47 7.04
C SER A 141 4.34 -6.45 5.89
N CYS A 142 3.70 -5.28 6.02
CA CYS A 142 3.73 -4.18 5.06
C CYS A 142 4.23 -2.86 5.69
N LEU A 143 4.93 -2.92 6.83
CA LEU A 143 5.41 -1.75 7.58
C LEU A 143 6.32 -0.83 6.77
N GLU A 144 6.95 -1.32 5.71
CA GLU A 144 7.99 -0.61 4.95
C GLU A 144 7.42 0.39 3.94
N LEU A 145 6.11 0.32 3.64
CA LEU A 145 5.51 1.07 2.54
C LEU A 145 5.60 2.59 2.76
N PHE A 146 5.53 3.10 3.99
CA PHE A 146 5.64 4.55 4.23
C PHE A 146 7.01 5.11 3.82
N ILE A 147 8.09 4.34 4.05
CA ILE A 147 9.46 4.68 3.66
C ILE A 147 9.55 4.68 2.14
N ALA A 148 9.10 3.59 1.49
CA ALA A 148 9.20 3.44 0.05
C ALA A 148 8.46 4.55 -0.71
N ASN A 149 7.21 4.80 -0.33
CA ASN A 149 6.37 5.79 -1.01
C ASN A 149 6.87 7.23 -0.79
N THR A 150 7.26 7.58 0.44
CA THR A 150 7.74 8.93 0.75
C THR A 150 9.12 9.19 0.16
N ALA A 151 10.02 8.21 0.16
CA ALA A 151 11.31 8.31 -0.52
C ALA A 151 11.14 8.48 -2.05
N GLY A 152 10.19 7.75 -2.64
CA GLY A 152 9.82 7.90 -4.06
C GLY A 152 9.34 9.31 -4.38
N LEU A 153 8.42 9.85 -3.57
CA LEU A 153 7.92 11.22 -3.73
C LEU A 153 9.03 12.28 -3.58
N LEU A 154 9.87 12.14 -2.54
CA LEU A 154 10.99 13.06 -2.29
C LEU A 154 12.00 13.03 -3.44
N SER A 155 12.33 11.83 -3.94
CA SER A 155 13.22 11.63 -5.09
C SER A 155 12.72 12.40 -6.32
N GLY A 156 11.42 12.25 -6.63
CA GLY A 156 10.78 12.97 -7.73
C GLY A 156 10.73 14.48 -7.50
N TYR A 157 10.39 14.91 -6.27
CA TYR A 157 10.28 16.32 -5.92
C TYR A 157 11.62 17.05 -6.00
N ILE A 158 12.72 16.46 -5.54
CA ILE A 158 14.07 17.05 -5.62
C ILE A 158 14.44 17.35 -7.07
N LEU A 159 14.22 16.39 -7.98
CA LEU A 159 14.47 16.60 -9.41
C LEU A 159 13.54 17.67 -9.98
N TYR A 160 12.23 17.55 -9.71
CA TYR A 160 11.21 18.49 -10.19
C TYR A 160 11.47 19.93 -9.72
N ALA A 161 11.89 20.12 -8.47
CA ALA A 161 12.18 21.42 -7.88
C ALA A 161 13.42 22.06 -8.51
N SER A 162 14.39 21.25 -8.91
CA SER A 162 15.66 21.67 -9.53
C SER A 162 15.52 22.03 -11.01
N ILE A 163 14.44 21.61 -11.68
CA ILE A 163 14.15 22.01 -13.05
C ILE A 163 13.41 23.36 -13.04
N ASP A 164 14.06 24.37 -13.62
CA ASP A 164 13.49 25.68 -13.83
C ASP A 164 12.25 25.60 -14.72
N VAL A 165 11.24 26.41 -14.42
CA VAL A 165 9.92 26.30 -15.04
C VAL A 165 9.87 26.93 -16.43
N GLU A 166 10.63 28.01 -16.64
CA GLU A 166 10.62 28.76 -17.89
C GLU A 166 11.66 28.23 -18.87
N SER A 167 12.88 27.98 -18.41
CA SER A 167 13.97 27.48 -19.25
C SER A 167 13.99 25.95 -19.39
N GLU A 168 13.25 25.22 -18.55
CA GLU A 168 13.25 23.75 -18.48
C GLU A 168 14.66 23.13 -18.34
N LYS A 169 15.61 23.91 -17.82
CA LYS A 169 16.97 23.46 -17.51
C LYS A 169 17.07 23.01 -16.06
N ILE A 170 17.84 21.96 -15.84
CA ILE A 170 18.17 21.48 -14.49
C ILE A 170 19.22 22.41 -13.88
N GLY A 171 18.86 23.13 -12.82
CA GLY A 171 19.77 23.84 -11.92
C GLY A 171 20.38 22.88 -10.89
N LYS A 172 21.60 23.18 -10.41
CA LYS A 172 22.35 22.36 -9.44
C LYS A 172 22.34 20.85 -9.81
N ARG A 173 22.65 20.54 -11.07
CA ARG A 173 22.49 19.20 -11.70
C ARG A 173 23.00 18.06 -10.84
N LEU A 174 24.21 18.19 -10.30
CA LEU A 174 24.82 17.15 -9.49
C LEU A 174 23.97 16.81 -8.26
N VAL A 175 23.58 17.82 -7.48
CA VAL A 175 22.74 17.64 -6.27
C VAL A 175 21.37 17.08 -6.64
N ALA A 176 20.75 17.59 -7.71
CA ALA A 176 19.45 17.14 -8.17
C ALA A 176 19.45 15.65 -8.57
N ILE A 177 20.41 15.24 -9.40
CA ILE A 177 20.50 13.87 -9.91
C ILE A 177 20.93 12.92 -8.80
N THR A 178 21.95 13.26 -8.01
CA THR A 178 22.44 12.39 -6.93
C THR A 178 21.43 12.24 -5.81
N GLY A 179 20.83 13.34 -5.33
CA GLY A 179 19.80 13.28 -4.28
C GLY A 179 18.56 12.53 -4.73
N SER A 180 18.13 12.73 -5.98
CA SER A 180 17.04 11.96 -6.59
C SER A 180 17.38 10.48 -6.70
N ALA A 181 18.59 10.12 -7.17
CA ALA A 181 19.02 8.73 -7.29
C ALA A 181 19.11 8.04 -5.92
N VAL A 182 19.70 8.65 -4.90
CA VAL A 182 19.83 8.06 -3.55
C VAL A 182 18.46 7.74 -2.97
N LEU A 183 17.53 8.70 -2.98
CA LEU A 183 16.17 8.48 -2.46
C LEU A 183 15.36 7.52 -3.33
N GLY A 184 15.58 7.52 -4.64
CA GLY A 184 14.97 6.58 -5.57
C GLY A 184 15.43 5.14 -5.31
N LEU A 185 16.72 4.94 -5.05
CA LEU A 185 17.27 3.65 -4.66
C LEU A 185 16.76 3.19 -3.30
N ILE A 186 16.64 4.09 -2.31
CA ILE A 186 16.01 3.78 -1.01
C ILE A 186 14.58 3.29 -1.23
N SER A 187 13.80 3.97 -2.08
CA SER A 187 12.44 3.56 -2.43
C SER A 187 12.42 2.16 -3.05
N LEU A 188 13.22 1.91 -4.08
CA LEU A 188 13.23 0.65 -4.82
C LEU A 188 13.74 -0.54 -3.98
N PHE A 189 14.77 -0.36 -3.17
CA PHE A 189 15.28 -1.39 -2.25
C PHE A 189 14.39 -1.60 -1.01
N THR A 190 13.38 -0.76 -0.81
CA THR A 190 12.36 -0.95 0.21
C THR A 190 11.13 -1.64 -0.40
N TYR A 191 10.47 -0.98 -1.36
CA TYR A 191 9.32 -1.54 -2.06
C TYR A 191 9.17 -0.89 -3.44
N GLN A 192 9.33 -1.68 -4.50
CA GLN A 192 9.52 -1.16 -5.86
C GLN A 192 8.36 -0.30 -6.36
N ASN A 193 7.11 -0.66 -6.04
CA ASN A 193 5.93 0.12 -6.43
C ASN A 193 5.88 1.51 -5.78
N GLY A 194 6.56 1.71 -4.64
CA GLY A 194 6.62 3.02 -3.98
C GLY A 194 7.34 4.07 -4.82
N PHE A 195 8.25 3.65 -5.71
CA PHE A 195 8.98 4.56 -6.58
C PHE A 195 8.08 5.20 -7.64
N GLY A 196 6.89 4.66 -7.91
CA GLY A 196 5.88 5.30 -8.74
C GLY A 196 5.52 6.72 -8.27
N CYS A 197 5.65 7.00 -6.96
CA CYS A 197 5.41 8.33 -6.39
C CYS A 197 6.36 9.41 -6.95
N PHE A 198 7.49 9.01 -7.53
CA PHE A 198 8.45 9.90 -8.20
C PHE A 198 7.80 10.78 -9.28
N LEU A 199 6.84 10.24 -10.02
CA LEU A 199 6.26 10.92 -11.17
C LEU A 199 5.07 11.82 -10.81
N LEU A 200 4.59 11.80 -9.57
CA LEU A 200 3.46 12.63 -9.13
C LEU A 200 3.67 14.14 -9.32
N PRO A 201 4.86 14.72 -9.00
CA PRO A 201 5.11 16.14 -9.27
C PRO A 201 5.07 16.48 -10.76
N PHE A 202 5.50 15.56 -11.62
CA PHE A 202 5.50 15.74 -13.08
C PHE A 202 4.10 15.60 -13.67
N LEU A 203 3.25 14.74 -13.09
CA LEU A 203 1.84 14.64 -13.44
C LEU A 203 1.10 15.96 -13.15
N LEU A 204 1.28 16.52 -11.95
CA LEU A 204 0.69 17.82 -11.61
C LEU A 204 1.19 18.96 -12.52
N HIS A 205 2.45 18.90 -12.96
CA HIS A 205 2.98 19.82 -13.96
C HIS A 205 2.29 19.65 -15.32
N LEU A 206 2.08 18.42 -15.79
CA LEU A 206 1.38 18.14 -17.05
C LEU A 206 -0.04 18.73 -17.03
N VAL A 207 -0.76 18.52 -15.92
CA VAL A 207 -2.12 19.02 -15.72
C VAL A 207 -2.18 20.55 -15.74
N SER A 208 -1.20 21.23 -15.12
CA SER A 208 -1.16 22.70 -15.11
C SER A 208 -0.66 23.29 -16.43
N ARG A 209 0.32 22.65 -17.08
CA ARG A 209 1.07 23.18 -18.22
C ARG A 209 1.18 22.15 -19.35
N PRO A 210 0.06 21.82 -20.04
CA PRO A 210 0.02 20.76 -21.06
C PRO A 210 0.94 20.99 -22.26
N ASN A 211 1.41 22.22 -22.48
CA ASN A 211 2.31 22.55 -23.59
C ASN A 211 3.81 22.47 -23.24
N ARG A 212 4.17 22.30 -21.96
CA ARG A 212 5.58 22.26 -21.49
C ARG A 212 6.01 20.85 -21.13
N LEU A 213 6.41 20.10 -22.15
CA LEU A 213 6.59 18.66 -22.03
C LEU A 213 8.01 18.22 -21.69
N ARG A 214 9.02 19.06 -21.92
CA ARG A 214 10.42 18.68 -21.74
C ARG A 214 10.69 18.31 -20.29
N LYS A 215 10.13 19.06 -19.34
CA LYS A 215 10.26 18.77 -17.92
C LYS A 215 9.73 17.37 -17.55
N ILE A 216 8.64 16.94 -18.16
CA ILE A 216 8.05 15.60 -17.98
C ILE A 216 8.98 14.53 -18.55
N PHE A 217 9.49 14.73 -19.77
CA PHE A 217 10.41 13.78 -20.40
C PHE A 217 11.74 13.66 -19.64
N ILE A 218 12.25 14.74 -19.05
CA ILE A 218 13.41 14.68 -18.14
C ILE A 218 13.08 13.80 -16.93
N GLY A 219 11.92 13.99 -16.30
CA GLY A 219 11.47 13.16 -15.17
C GLY A 219 11.41 11.68 -15.54
N ILE A 220 10.77 11.35 -16.67
CA ILE A 220 10.66 9.98 -17.17
C ILE A 220 12.06 9.39 -17.43
N ALA A 221 12.92 10.10 -18.16
CA ALA A 221 14.27 9.63 -18.48
C ALA A 221 15.09 9.33 -17.23
N ILE A 222 15.12 10.25 -16.26
CA ILE A 222 15.86 10.05 -15.00
C ILE A 222 15.25 8.89 -14.17
N SER A 223 13.92 8.76 -14.12
CA SER A 223 13.28 7.64 -13.42
C SER A 223 13.69 6.29 -14.01
N LEU A 224 13.76 6.19 -15.35
CA LEU A 224 14.22 4.99 -16.06
C LEU A 224 15.69 4.70 -15.79
N CYS A 225 16.55 5.73 -15.76
CA CYS A 225 17.96 5.57 -15.36
C CYS A 225 18.10 5.03 -13.93
N ILE A 226 17.26 5.50 -12.99
CA ILE A 226 17.26 5.00 -11.60
C ILE A 226 16.81 3.54 -11.54
N TYR A 227 15.80 3.12 -12.33
CA TYR A 227 15.42 1.70 -12.42
C TYR A 227 16.57 0.82 -12.93
N VAL A 228 17.28 1.27 -13.99
CA VAL A 228 18.43 0.54 -14.54
C VAL A 228 19.53 0.42 -13.49
N LEU A 229 19.86 1.52 -12.81
CA LEU A 229 20.85 1.52 -11.73
C LEU A 229 20.45 0.58 -10.60
N TYR A 230 19.20 0.62 -10.15
CA TYR A 230 18.66 -0.30 -9.15
C TYR A 230 18.80 -1.75 -9.60
N TYR A 231 18.45 -2.08 -10.84
CA TYR A 231 18.51 -3.45 -11.34
C TYR A 231 19.95 -4.00 -11.34
N VAL A 232 20.93 -3.18 -11.74
CA VAL A 232 22.35 -3.54 -11.67
C VAL A 232 22.76 -3.78 -10.23
N LEU A 233 22.44 -2.87 -9.31
CA LEU A 233 22.78 -3.00 -7.88
C LEU A 233 22.08 -4.21 -7.23
N PHE A 234 20.84 -4.51 -7.61
CA PHE A 234 20.13 -5.70 -7.17
C PHE A 234 20.84 -6.98 -7.62
N LYS A 235 21.25 -7.06 -8.89
CA LYS A 235 22.01 -8.23 -9.39
C LYS A 235 23.36 -8.39 -8.70
N LEU A 236 24.05 -7.29 -8.40
CA LEU A 236 25.28 -7.32 -7.61
C LEU A 236 25.00 -7.78 -6.18
N ASN A 237 23.91 -7.33 -5.56
CA ASN A 237 23.51 -7.74 -4.21
C ASN A 237 23.25 -9.26 -4.12
N LEU A 238 22.54 -9.82 -5.11
CA LEU A 238 22.30 -11.27 -5.18
C LEU A 238 23.60 -12.07 -5.31
N ARG A 239 24.51 -11.65 -6.20
CA ARG A 239 25.82 -12.29 -6.36
C ARG A 239 26.66 -12.21 -5.09
N ALA A 240 26.62 -11.08 -4.38
CA ALA A 240 27.39 -10.89 -3.16
C ALA A 240 26.90 -11.75 -1.99
N HIS A 241 25.65 -12.24 -2.03
CA HIS A 241 25.07 -13.09 -0.98
C HIS A 241 24.90 -14.55 -1.41
N ASP A 242 25.32 -14.91 -2.63
CA ASP A 242 25.16 -16.25 -3.21
C ASP A 242 23.69 -16.74 -3.23
N ILE A 243 22.79 -15.85 -3.64
CA ILE A 243 21.33 -16.09 -3.65
C ILE A 243 20.78 -15.97 -5.06
N GLU A 244 19.91 -16.89 -5.44
CA GLU A 244 19.16 -16.80 -6.70
C GLU A 244 17.91 -15.91 -6.58
N ALA A 245 17.59 -15.22 -7.68
CA ALA A 245 16.37 -14.41 -7.75
C ALA A 245 15.13 -15.31 -7.84
N VAL A 246 14.04 -14.93 -7.16
CA VAL A 246 12.77 -15.67 -7.27
C VAL A 246 12.25 -15.60 -8.70
N GLU A 247 11.70 -16.71 -9.22
CA GLU A 247 11.22 -16.80 -10.60
C GLU A 247 10.19 -15.73 -10.98
N ARG A 248 9.34 -15.33 -10.04
CA ARG A 248 8.32 -14.27 -10.24
C ARG A 248 8.90 -12.90 -10.58
N THR A 249 10.17 -12.66 -10.22
CA THR A 249 10.88 -11.38 -10.48
C THR A 249 11.51 -11.30 -11.86
N LYS A 250 11.39 -12.36 -12.68
CA LYS A 250 11.84 -12.34 -14.09
C LYS A 250 11.11 -11.24 -14.86
N ILE A 251 11.77 -10.68 -15.86
CA ILE A 251 11.19 -9.63 -16.71
C ILE A 251 10.26 -10.28 -17.75
N SER A 252 9.08 -9.69 -17.99
CA SER A 252 8.18 -10.08 -19.08
C SER A 252 8.42 -9.22 -20.32
N ILE A 253 8.44 -9.85 -21.49
CA ILE A 253 8.53 -9.17 -22.80
C ILE A 253 7.14 -9.05 -23.46
N ASN A 254 6.09 -9.64 -22.87
CA ASN A 254 4.74 -9.60 -23.44
C ASN A 254 4.03 -8.28 -23.13
N ILE A 255 4.32 -7.25 -23.93
CA ILE A 255 3.79 -5.89 -23.78
C ILE A 255 2.25 -5.87 -23.84
N PHE A 256 1.63 -6.61 -24.77
CA PHE A 256 0.17 -6.58 -24.94
C PHE A 256 -0.57 -7.13 -23.72
N SER A 257 -0.09 -8.25 -23.16
CA SER A 257 -0.63 -8.82 -21.92
C SER A 257 -0.51 -7.82 -20.77
N LYS A 258 0.61 -7.09 -20.67
CA LYS A 258 0.84 -6.07 -19.64
C LYS A 258 -0.05 -4.85 -19.77
N ILE A 259 -0.29 -4.38 -21.00
CA ILE A 259 -1.25 -3.28 -21.24
C ILE A 259 -2.67 -3.72 -20.87
N ARG A 260 -3.10 -4.91 -21.28
CA ARG A 260 -4.42 -5.45 -20.89
C ARG A 260 -4.54 -5.60 -19.38
N PHE A 261 -3.48 -6.07 -18.73
CA PHE A 261 -3.41 -6.20 -17.29
C PHE A 261 -3.54 -4.84 -16.59
N PHE A 262 -2.86 -3.79 -17.06
CA PHE A 262 -2.84 -2.44 -16.46
C PHE A 262 -4.23 -1.82 -16.28
N PHE A 263 -5.20 -2.11 -17.15
CA PHE A 263 -6.55 -1.56 -17.00
C PHE A 263 -7.28 -2.06 -15.75
N ARG A 264 -6.87 -3.19 -15.15
CA ARG A 264 -7.42 -3.67 -13.88
C ARG A 264 -6.98 -2.83 -12.67
N PRO A 265 -5.68 -2.62 -12.38
CA PRO A 265 -5.24 -1.72 -11.32
C PRO A 265 -5.66 -0.26 -11.58
N LEU A 266 -5.73 0.16 -12.86
CA LEU A 266 -6.29 1.47 -13.20
C LEU A 266 -7.75 1.58 -12.78
N ALA A 267 -8.59 0.57 -13.07
CA ALA A 267 -9.98 0.57 -12.64
C ALA A 267 -10.12 0.68 -11.13
N THR A 268 -9.31 -0.06 -10.37
CA THR A 268 -9.30 0.03 -8.90
C THR A 268 -8.88 1.42 -8.41
N ALA A 269 -7.95 2.10 -9.08
CA ALA A 269 -7.55 3.46 -8.68
C ALA A 269 -8.67 4.50 -8.83
N PHE A 270 -9.62 4.26 -9.74
CA PHE A 270 -10.83 5.09 -9.91
C PHE A 270 -11.95 4.76 -8.91
N HIS A 271 -11.78 3.74 -8.07
CA HIS A 271 -12.67 3.46 -6.93
C HIS A 271 -12.34 4.32 -5.71
N PHE A 272 -11.24 5.08 -5.75
CA PHE A 272 -10.76 5.93 -4.66
C PHE A 272 -10.56 5.14 -3.36
N THR A 273 -11.38 5.40 -2.34
CA THR A 273 -11.32 4.71 -1.05
C THR A 273 -12.25 3.50 -0.98
N ALA A 274 -13.17 3.35 -1.93
CA ALA A 274 -14.15 2.26 -1.92
C ALA A 274 -13.48 0.92 -2.27
N LEU A 275 -13.90 -0.12 -1.56
CA LEU A 275 -13.46 -1.49 -1.82
C LEU A 275 -14.49 -2.18 -2.70
N PHE A 276 -13.99 -2.90 -3.69
CA PHE A 276 -14.80 -3.78 -4.54
C PHE A 276 -14.08 -5.10 -4.70
N ASN A 277 -14.85 -6.17 -4.81
CA ASN A 277 -14.34 -7.42 -5.34
C ASN A 277 -13.87 -7.20 -6.79
N GLU A 278 -12.75 -7.81 -7.16
CA GLU A 278 -12.11 -7.64 -8.47
C GLU A 278 -13.02 -8.08 -9.63
N LYS A 279 -14.02 -8.92 -9.34
CA LYS A 279 -15.01 -9.43 -10.30
C LYS A 279 -16.34 -8.66 -10.24
N SER A 280 -16.45 -7.61 -9.42
CA SER A 280 -17.70 -6.86 -9.22
C SER A 280 -18.09 -6.05 -10.45
N LEU A 281 -19.29 -6.31 -10.98
CA LEU A 281 -19.88 -5.52 -12.06
C LEU A 281 -20.14 -4.07 -11.65
N ILE A 282 -20.57 -3.85 -10.39
CA ILE A 282 -20.81 -2.51 -9.85
C ILE A 282 -19.51 -1.71 -9.82
N GLY A 283 -18.41 -2.33 -9.36
CA GLY A 283 -17.09 -1.71 -9.39
C GLY A 283 -16.66 -1.34 -10.82
N PHE A 284 -16.91 -2.21 -11.80
CA PHE A 284 -16.63 -1.90 -13.20
C PHE A 284 -17.46 -0.71 -13.71
N ILE A 285 -18.76 -0.65 -13.41
CA ILE A 285 -19.63 0.46 -13.81
C ILE A 285 -19.14 1.79 -13.20
N ILE A 286 -18.80 1.80 -11.91
CA ILE A 286 -18.28 3.00 -11.23
C ILE A 286 -16.98 3.46 -11.86
N TYR A 287 -16.07 2.55 -12.18
CA TYR A 287 -14.85 2.87 -12.91
C TYR A 287 -15.16 3.53 -14.26
N VAL A 288 -16.02 2.92 -15.07
CA VAL A 288 -16.38 3.46 -16.39
C VAL A 288 -16.96 4.86 -16.25
N LEU A 289 -17.93 5.06 -15.35
CA LEU A 289 -18.59 6.35 -15.14
C LEU A 289 -17.59 7.43 -14.69
N THR A 290 -16.75 7.14 -13.70
CA THR A 290 -15.77 8.11 -13.18
C THR A 290 -14.67 8.42 -14.19
N PHE A 291 -14.18 7.42 -14.93
CA PHE A 291 -13.19 7.60 -15.99
C PHE A 291 -13.73 8.46 -17.14
N PHE A 292 -14.93 8.16 -17.64
CA PHE A 292 -15.57 8.97 -18.69
C PHE A 292 -15.92 10.37 -18.20
N ALA A 293 -16.42 10.53 -16.97
CA ALA A 293 -16.70 11.84 -16.40
C ALA A 293 -15.42 12.70 -16.32
N TRP A 294 -14.30 12.10 -15.92
CA TRP A 294 -13.00 12.78 -15.92
C TRP A 294 -12.57 13.21 -17.33
N ILE A 295 -12.65 12.32 -18.33
CA ILE A 295 -12.30 12.66 -19.73
C ILE A 295 -13.18 13.79 -20.26
N CYS A 296 -14.50 13.70 -20.07
CA CYS A 296 -15.44 14.72 -20.53
C CYS A 296 -15.15 16.08 -19.88
N ALA A 297 -14.86 16.09 -18.57
CA ALA A 297 -14.49 17.30 -17.84
C ALA A 297 -13.16 17.89 -18.35
N ASP A 298 -12.14 17.06 -18.55
CA ASP A 298 -10.83 17.49 -19.07
C ASP A 298 -10.94 18.12 -20.47
N PHE A 299 -11.73 17.50 -21.36
CA PHE A 299 -11.98 18.02 -22.71
C PHE A 299 -12.78 19.33 -22.69
N TYR A 300 -13.72 19.46 -21.76
CA TYR A 300 -14.53 20.66 -21.60
C TYR A 300 -13.72 21.84 -21.06
N GLU A 301 -12.89 21.61 -20.03
CA GLU A 301 -12.02 22.65 -19.46
C GLU A 301 -10.92 23.06 -20.45
N SER A 302 -10.37 22.10 -21.19
CA SER A 302 -9.34 22.34 -22.21
C SER A 302 -9.90 22.84 -23.55
N ARG A 303 -11.16 23.30 -23.62
CA ARG A 303 -11.83 23.68 -24.88
C ARG A 303 -11.18 24.84 -25.65
N ALA A 304 -10.37 25.65 -24.97
CA ALA A 304 -9.60 26.72 -25.61
C ALA A 304 -8.41 26.19 -26.41
N LEU A 305 -7.94 24.96 -26.13
CA LEU A 305 -6.83 24.34 -26.86
C LEU A 305 -7.33 23.68 -28.16
N PRO A 306 -6.50 23.58 -29.22
CA PRO A 306 -6.82 22.75 -30.39
C PRO A 306 -7.06 21.29 -29.99
N LEU A 307 -7.96 20.59 -30.70
CA LEU A 307 -8.31 19.18 -30.42
C LEU A 307 -7.06 18.28 -30.37
N ALA A 308 -6.12 18.47 -31.30
CA ALA A 308 -4.87 17.70 -31.33
C ALA A 308 -4.05 17.84 -30.03
N ASN A 309 -4.02 19.03 -29.42
CA ASN A 309 -3.30 19.24 -28.16
C ASN A 309 -4.03 18.61 -26.96
N ARG A 310 -5.37 18.58 -26.98
CA ARG A 310 -6.16 17.89 -25.95
C ARG A 310 -5.92 16.38 -26.00
N VAL A 311 -6.03 15.80 -27.19
CA VAL A 311 -5.75 14.36 -27.41
C VAL A 311 -4.31 14.01 -27.02
N LYS A 312 -3.33 14.84 -27.41
CA LYS A 312 -1.92 14.66 -27.01
C LYS A 312 -1.75 14.66 -25.48
N THR A 313 -2.40 15.59 -24.78
CA THR A 313 -2.34 15.68 -23.32
C THR A 313 -2.99 14.48 -22.65
N LEU A 314 -4.12 14.00 -23.17
CA LEU A 314 -4.79 12.79 -22.70
C LEU A 314 -3.88 11.56 -22.87
N ILE A 315 -3.31 11.36 -24.07
CA ILE A 315 -2.40 10.25 -24.35
C ILE A 315 -1.19 10.30 -23.42
N LEU A 316 -0.58 11.47 -23.23
CA LEU A 316 0.56 11.61 -22.35
C LEU A 316 0.21 11.37 -20.87
N THR A 317 -1.00 11.76 -20.45
CA THR A 317 -1.50 11.47 -19.10
C THR A 317 -1.66 9.97 -18.89
N ILE A 318 -2.33 9.27 -19.82
CA ILE A 318 -2.49 7.81 -19.76
C ILE A 318 -1.12 7.12 -19.77
N PHE A 319 -0.21 7.57 -20.63
CA PHE A 319 1.16 7.06 -20.66
C PHE A 319 1.87 7.26 -19.32
N LEU A 320 1.73 8.43 -18.69
CA LEU A 320 2.34 8.68 -17.39
C LEU A 320 1.76 7.80 -16.29
N LEU A 321 0.44 7.49 -16.32
CA LEU A 321 -0.18 6.53 -15.41
C LEU A 321 0.40 5.11 -15.59
N ILE A 322 0.66 4.69 -16.83
CA ILE A 322 1.34 3.42 -17.13
C ILE A 322 2.76 3.42 -16.54
N VAL A 323 3.52 4.51 -16.73
CA VAL A 323 4.89 4.62 -16.22
C VAL A 323 4.93 4.70 -14.68
N ILE A 324 3.95 5.34 -14.05
CA ILE A 324 3.78 5.34 -12.58
C ILE A 324 3.64 3.91 -12.04
N TYR A 325 2.93 3.05 -12.78
CA TYR A 325 2.70 1.66 -12.40
C TYR A 325 3.72 0.67 -12.98
N LEU A 326 4.77 1.18 -13.62
CA LEU A 326 5.77 0.39 -14.35
C LEU A 326 6.41 -0.76 -13.55
N PRO A 327 6.73 -0.63 -12.24
CA PRO A 327 7.37 -1.74 -11.50
C PRO A 327 6.57 -3.05 -11.56
N SER A 328 5.25 -2.96 -11.49
CA SER A 328 4.34 -4.12 -11.57
C SER A 328 4.12 -4.59 -13.02
N LEU A 329 4.38 -3.73 -14.01
CA LEU A 329 4.23 -4.09 -15.43
C LEU A 329 5.47 -4.78 -16.01
N ILE A 330 6.66 -4.57 -15.44
CA ILE A 330 7.90 -5.17 -15.94
C ILE A 330 8.07 -6.64 -15.51
N VAL A 331 7.59 -7.01 -14.32
CA VAL A 331 7.76 -8.37 -13.77
C VAL A 331 6.93 -9.42 -14.53
N LYS A 332 7.29 -10.70 -14.45
CA LYS A 332 6.59 -11.81 -15.14
C LYS A 332 5.15 -11.94 -14.68
N GLU A 333 4.92 -11.75 -13.39
CA GLU A 333 3.63 -11.92 -12.73
C GLU A 333 2.60 -10.86 -13.17
N ASN A 334 1.37 -11.28 -13.45
CA ASN A 334 0.23 -10.40 -13.72
C ASN A 334 -0.66 -10.31 -12.47
N TYR A 335 -0.08 -9.82 -11.37
CA TYR A 335 -0.73 -9.69 -10.08
C TYR A 335 -0.65 -8.25 -9.60
N PHE A 336 -1.74 -7.76 -9.02
CA PHE A 336 -1.76 -6.52 -8.26
C PHE A 336 -2.59 -6.69 -7.01
N SER A 337 -2.39 -5.80 -6.05
CA SER A 337 -3.15 -5.74 -4.81
C SER A 337 -3.18 -4.28 -4.34
N ASN A 338 -4.02 -3.93 -3.38
CA ASN A 338 -4.17 -2.53 -2.98
C ASN A 338 -2.86 -1.95 -2.43
N ARG A 339 -1.97 -2.76 -1.83
CA ARG A 339 -0.62 -2.31 -1.40
C ARG A 339 0.28 -1.82 -2.53
N THR A 340 0.03 -2.20 -3.79
CA THR A 340 0.82 -1.75 -4.95
C THR A 340 0.31 -0.45 -5.55
N LEU A 341 -0.87 0.04 -5.15
CA LEU A 341 -1.61 1.06 -5.89
C LEU A 341 -1.38 2.50 -5.42
N LEU A 342 -0.64 2.78 -4.33
CA LEU A 342 -0.64 4.12 -3.73
C LEU A 342 -0.31 5.23 -4.74
N ALA A 343 0.76 5.07 -5.53
CA ALA A 343 1.15 6.08 -6.51
C ALA A 343 0.07 6.29 -7.59
N LEU A 344 -0.55 5.21 -8.07
CA LEU A 344 -1.61 5.27 -9.07
C LEU A 344 -2.89 5.88 -8.50
N ASN A 345 -3.27 5.52 -7.26
CA ASN A 345 -4.39 6.09 -6.53
C ASN A 345 -4.22 7.61 -6.35
N MET A 346 -3.04 8.05 -5.94
CA MET A 346 -2.73 9.48 -5.79
C MET A 346 -2.76 10.20 -7.15
N ALA A 347 -2.25 9.57 -8.20
CA ALA A 347 -2.27 10.13 -9.55
C ALA A 347 -3.69 10.35 -10.07
N VAL A 348 -4.55 9.32 -9.99
CA VAL A 348 -5.97 9.41 -10.37
C VAL A 348 -6.69 10.44 -9.51
N PHE A 349 -6.43 10.47 -8.21
CA PHE A 349 -7.00 11.48 -7.33
C PHE A 349 -6.60 12.91 -7.74
N PHE A 350 -5.33 13.17 -8.04
CA PHE A 350 -4.90 14.48 -8.51
C PHE A 350 -5.62 14.90 -9.78
N LEU A 351 -5.79 13.98 -10.74
CA LEU A 351 -6.52 14.23 -11.98
C LEU A 351 -7.98 14.60 -11.72
N CYS A 352 -8.71 13.75 -10.99
CA CYS A 352 -10.13 13.96 -10.74
C CYS A 352 -10.39 15.15 -9.80
N ALA A 353 -9.63 15.29 -8.72
CA ALA A 353 -9.80 16.38 -7.76
C ALA A 353 -9.45 17.74 -8.37
N ASN A 354 -8.39 17.82 -9.18
CA ASN A 354 -8.07 19.08 -9.87
C ASN A 354 -9.18 19.49 -10.84
N MET A 355 -9.72 18.55 -11.62
CA MET A 355 -10.84 18.82 -12.52
C MET A 355 -12.09 19.28 -11.76
N LEU A 356 -12.46 18.57 -10.70
CA LEU A 356 -13.62 18.94 -9.86
C LEU A 356 -13.46 20.34 -9.27
N LEU A 357 -12.28 20.65 -8.72
CA LEU A 357 -11.98 21.95 -8.12
C LEU A 357 -12.01 23.09 -9.16
N THR A 358 -11.61 22.81 -10.40
CA THR A 358 -11.60 23.81 -11.47
C THR A 358 -13.01 24.05 -12.02
N ALA A 359 -13.81 22.99 -12.16
CA ALA A 359 -15.19 23.06 -12.64
C ALA A 359 -16.12 23.86 -11.70
N ILE A 360 -15.94 23.77 -10.38
CA ILE A 360 -16.76 24.50 -9.41
C ILE A 360 -16.25 25.95 -9.27
N LYS A 361 -16.96 26.91 -9.85
CA LYS A 361 -16.56 28.34 -9.86
C LYS A 361 -16.75 29.07 -8.52
N MET A 362 -17.81 28.73 -7.78
CA MET A 362 -18.12 29.39 -6.51
C MET A 362 -17.24 28.84 -5.37
N GLY A 363 -16.52 29.73 -4.68
CA GLY A 363 -15.54 29.35 -3.65
C GLY A 363 -16.15 28.62 -2.44
N GLU A 364 -17.33 29.05 -1.99
CA GLU A 364 -18.05 28.43 -0.88
C GLU A 364 -18.50 27.01 -1.24
N THR A 365 -19.21 26.86 -2.38
CA THR A 365 -19.64 25.54 -2.89
C THR A 365 -18.46 24.59 -3.07
N ARG A 366 -17.34 25.09 -3.61
CA ARG A 366 -16.11 24.30 -3.78
C ARG A 366 -15.58 23.78 -2.44
N THR A 367 -15.56 24.62 -1.42
CA THR A 367 -15.11 24.25 -0.07
C THR A 367 -16.05 23.22 0.55
N THR A 368 -17.37 23.44 0.46
CA THR A 368 -18.39 22.51 0.98
C THR A 368 -18.31 21.14 0.32
N VAL A 369 -18.22 21.08 -1.01
CA VAL A 369 -18.11 19.80 -1.75
C VAL A 369 -16.86 19.03 -1.32
N ILE A 370 -15.72 19.71 -1.21
CA ILE A 370 -14.47 19.07 -0.79
C ILE A 370 -14.53 18.62 0.66
N ALA A 371 -15.18 19.39 1.55
CA ALA A 371 -15.39 18.98 2.94
C ALA A 371 -16.25 17.72 3.03
N ILE A 372 -17.36 17.65 2.27
CA ILE A 372 -18.24 16.47 2.21
C ILE A 372 -17.49 15.25 1.68
N LEU A 373 -16.75 15.40 0.57
CA LEU A 373 -15.96 14.29 -0.01
C LEU A 373 -14.86 13.82 0.96
N SER A 374 -14.15 14.76 1.58
CA SER A 374 -13.11 14.46 2.57
C SER A 374 -13.68 13.71 3.77
N PHE A 375 -14.84 14.13 4.27
CA PHE A 375 -15.55 13.44 5.34
C PHE A 375 -16.00 12.03 4.93
N GLY A 376 -16.53 11.89 3.71
CA GLY A 376 -16.88 10.59 3.13
C GLY A 376 -15.68 9.64 3.04
N PHE A 377 -14.51 10.13 2.61
CA PHE A 377 -13.27 9.33 2.60
C PHE A 377 -12.86 8.88 3.99
N VAL A 378 -12.95 9.76 5.01
CA VAL A 378 -12.61 9.42 6.40
C VAL A 378 -13.55 8.35 6.95
N LEU A 379 -14.86 8.49 6.72
CA LEU A 379 -15.85 7.50 7.15
C LEU A 379 -15.59 6.15 6.47
N ASN A 380 -15.35 6.15 5.17
CA ASN A 380 -15.11 4.93 4.41
C ASN A 380 -13.80 4.26 4.80
N ALA A 381 -12.72 5.03 5.01
CA ALA A 381 -11.45 4.49 5.49
C ALA A 381 -11.57 3.86 6.88
N ARG A 382 -12.32 4.50 7.78
CA ARG A 382 -12.61 3.96 9.11
C ARG A 382 -13.45 2.69 9.04
N TYR A 383 -14.47 2.66 8.19
CA TYR A 383 -15.29 1.48 7.94
C TYR A 383 -14.44 0.32 7.38
N ASN A 384 -13.65 0.57 6.34
CA ASN A 384 -12.74 -0.40 5.74
C ASN A 384 -11.70 -0.95 6.75
N PHE A 385 -11.20 -0.09 7.64
CA PHE A 385 -10.24 -0.54 8.64
C PHE A 385 -10.90 -1.37 9.75
N ILE A 386 -11.99 -0.88 10.33
CA ILE A 386 -12.63 -1.51 11.50
C ILE A 386 -13.48 -2.71 11.10
N GLN A 387 -14.40 -2.54 10.16
CA GLN A 387 -15.42 -3.55 9.84
C GLN A 387 -14.91 -4.56 8.83
N GLU A 388 -14.29 -4.10 7.75
CA GLU A 388 -13.86 -4.98 6.64
C GLU A 388 -12.56 -5.74 6.96
N PHE A 389 -11.83 -5.35 8.01
CA PHE A 389 -10.59 -6.00 8.41
C PHE A 389 -10.48 -6.31 9.90
N LEU A 390 -10.40 -5.29 10.75
CA LEU A 390 -9.91 -5.47 12.12
C LEU A 390 -10.81 -6.41 12.93
N ASN A 391 -12.12 -6.18 12.89
CA ASN A 391 -13.08 -6.97 13.64
C ASN A 391 -13.08 -8.45 13.21
N PRO A 392 -13.19 -8.80 11.90
CA PRO A 392 -13.09 -10.18 11.45
C PRO A 392 -11.78 -10.88 11.86
N VAL A 393 -10.64 -10.23 11.61
CA VAL A 393 -9.31 -10.82 11.86
C VAL A 393 -9.03 -10.98 13.35
N LYS A 394 -9.38 -9.98 14.16
CA LYS A 394 -9.29 -10.07 15.61
C LYS A 394 -10.14 -11.22 16.15
N THR A 395 -11.37 -11.35 15.67
CA THR A 395 -12.30 -12.40 16.12
C THR A 395 -11.79 -13.79 15.76
N GLU A 396 -11.31 -13.99 14.52
CA GLU A 396 -10.65 -15.21 14.09
C GLU A 396 -9.47 -15.55 15.00
N TYR A 397 -8.54 -14.60 15.16
CA TYR A 397 -7.36 -14.81 16.00
C TYR A 397 -7.74 -15.23 17.43
N GLN A 398 -8.62 -14.48 18.08
CA GLN A 398 -8.98 -14.70 19.48
C GLN A 398 -9.70 -16.04 19.67
N LYS A 399 -10.68 -16.38 18.83
CA LYS A 399 -11.43 -17.64 18.96
C LYS A 399 -10.55 -18.86 18.64
N VAL A 400 -9.75 -18.80 17.57
CA VAL A 400 -8.86 -19.92 17.19
C VAL A 400 -7.76 -20.12 18.23
N ARG A 401 -7.12 -19.03 18.71
CA ARG A 401 -6.15 -19.08 19.81
C ARG A 401 -6.76 -19.71 21.05
N ALA A 402 -7.93 -19.25 21.49
CA ALA A 402 -8.59 -19.77 22.68
C ALA A 402 -8.93 -21.27 22.54
N SER A 403 -9.38 -21.70 21.36
CA SER A 403 -9.65 -23.13 21.10
C SER A 403 -8.38 -23.98 21.20
N ILE A 404 -7.28 -23.55 20.58
CA ILE A 404 -6.00 -24.26 20.68
C ILE A 404 -5.51 -24.27 22.14
N GLU A 405 -5.56 -23.14 22.82
CA GLU A 405 -5.08 -23.04 24.20
C GLU A 405 -5.92 -23.89 25.17
N LYS A 406 -7.23 -23.97 24.97
CA LYS A 406 -8.12 -24.78 25.82
C LYS A 406 -7.89 -26.28 25.62
N ASN A 407 -7.68 -26.71 24.38
CA ASN A 407 -7.66 -28.14 24.04
C ASN A 407 -6.24 -28.74 23.98
N TYR A 408 -5.20 -27.91 23.93
CA TYR A 408 -3.82 -28.39 23.91
C TYR A 408 -3.33 -28.91 25.26
N ASN A 409 -2.72 -30.10 25.26
CA ASN A 409 -1.96 -30.67 26.37
C ASN A 409 -0.63 -31.27 25.84
N ARG A 410 0.30 -31.59 26.75
CA ARG A 410 1.65 -32.06 26.39
C ARG A 410 1.70 -33.42 25.67
N ALA A 411 0.64 -34.22 25.73
CA ALA A 411 0.58 -35.49 24.98
C ALA A 411 0.28 -35.26 23.49
N ILE A 412 -0.17 -34.06 23.11
CA ILE A 412 -0.45 -33.71 21.71
C ILE A 412 0.87 -33.48 20.98
N THR A 413 1.10 -34.30 19.95
CA THR A 413 2.26 -34.19 19.05
C THR A 413 1.86 -33.77 17.63
N THR A 414 0.57 -33.90 17.30
CA THR A 414 0.04 -33.63 15.97
C THR A 414 -1.15 -32.69 16.04
N VAL A 415 -1.20 -31.68 15.17
CA VAL A 415 -2.34 -30.78 15.01
C VAL A 415 -2.90 -30.94 13.59
N TYR A 416 -4.18 -31.27 13.51
CA TYR A 416 -4.96 -31.27 12.28
C TYR A 416 -5.70 -29.95 12.17
N PHE A 417 -5.31 -29.14 11.20
CA PHE A 417 -5.79 -27.78 11.05
C PHE A 417 -6.67 -27.67 9.80
N ILE A 418 -7.97 -27.53 10.00
CA ILE A 418 -8.95 -27.39 8.91
C ILE A 418 -9.11 -25.90 8.64
N ARG A 419 -8.57 -25.45 7.50
CA ARG A 419 -8.58 -24.06 7.07
C ARG A 419 -9.96 -23.64 6.61
N PRO A 420 -10.37 -22.38 6.84
CA PRO A 420 -11.61 -21.87 6.28
C PRO A 420 -11.47 -21.64 4.78
N HIS A 421 -12.61 -21.58 4.08
CA HIS A 421 -12.66 -21.15 2.68
C HIS A 421 -12.35 -19.66 2.53
N GLU A 422 -11.86 -19.27 1.36
CA GLU A 422 -11.47 -17.89 1.06
C GLU A 422 -12.61 -16.89 1.29
N ASP A 423 -13.84 -17.27 0.94
CA ASP A 423 -15.04 -16.42 1.01
C ASP A 423 -15.79 -16.51 2.36
N PHE A 424 -15.22 -17.22 3.34
CA PHE A 424 -15.87 -17.44 4.64
C PHE A 424 -16.22 -16.12 5.36
N PHE A 425 -15.30 -15.16 5.38
CA PHE A 425 -15.55 -13.85 6.00
C PHE A 425 -16.64 -13.06 5.29
N VAL A 426 -16.71 -13.12 3.96
CA VAL A 426 -17.77 -12.48 3.17
C VAL A 426 -19.13 -13.05 3.58
N LYS A 427 -19.25 -14.38 3.64
CA LYS A 427 -20.49 -15.06 4.03
C LYS A 427 -20.89 -14.78 5.48
N LYS A 428 -19.93 -14.79 6.41
CA LYS A 428 -20.19 -14.63 7.84
C LYS A 428 -20.51 -13.20 8.26
N TYR A 429 -19.76 -12.22 7.74
CA TYR A 429 -19.84 -10.83 8.20
C TYR A 429 -20.55 -9.91 7.20
N GLY A 430 -20.91 -10.37 5.99
CA GLY A 430 -21.52 -9.54 4.96
C GLY A 430 -20.59 -8.46 4.42
N ILE A 431 -19.28 -8.68 4.50
CA ILE A 431 -18.23 -7.72 4.12
C ILE A 431 -17.74 -7.92 2.69
N THR A 432 -17.07 -6.90 2.14
CA THR A 432 -16.51 -6.91 0.80
C THR A 432 -15.09 -7.51 0.79
N ARG A 433 -14.91 -8.60 0.03
CA ARG A 433 -13.56 -9.07 -0.31
C ARG A 433 -12.90 -8.12 -1.31
N SER A 434 -11.67 -7.70 -1.01
CA SER A 434 -10.77 -7.05 -1.96
C SER A 434 -9.37 -7.64 -1.79
N TRP A 435 -8.95 -8.39 -2.80
CA TRP A 435 -7.71 -9.15 -2.86
C TRP A 435 -7.50 -10.06 -1.65
N ASP A 436 -6.24 -10.38 -1.35
CA ASP A 436 -5.77 -11.05 -0.15
C ASP A 436 -5.76 -10.14 1.09
N GLU A 437 -6.25 -8.91 0.97
CA GLU A 437 -6.02 -7.84 1.95
C GLU A 437 -7.27 -7.53 2.78
N PHE A 438 -8.47 -7.60 2.20
CA PHE A 438 -9.72 -7.28 2.87
C PHE A 438 -10.73 -8.40 2.68
N GLY A 439 -11.48 -8.73 3.73
CA GLY A 439 -12.53 -9.74 3.65
C GLY A 439 -12.07 -11.18 3.41
N VAL A 440 -10.82 -11.53 3.78
CA VAL A 440 -10.26 -12.89 3.68
C VAL A 440 -9.74 -13.36 5.04
N PRO A 441 -10.06 -14.60 5.48
CA PRO A 441 -9.51 -15.16 6.71
C PRO A 441 -7.99 -15.29 6.69
N SER A 442 -7.35 -15.05 7.82
CA SER A 442 -5.89 -15.17 7.96
C SER A 442 -5.44 -16.61 7.78
N ASN A 443 -6.20 -17.56 8.32
CA ASN A 443 -5.87 -18.99 8.28
C ASN A 443 -6.32 -19.69 6.98
N PHE A 444 -6.83 -18.95 5.99
CA PHE A 444 -7.14 -19.51 4.67
C PHE A 444 -5.88 -19.97 3.94
N PHE A 445 -4.77 -19.22 4.02
CA PHE A 445 -3.54 -19.52 3.28
C PHE A 445 -2.84 -20.77 3.82
N ASP A 446 -2.30 -21.61 2.93
CA ASP A 446 -1.69 -22.90 3.31
C ASP A 446 -0.41 -22.74 4.13
N TRP A 447 0.32 -21.64 3.95
CA TRP A 447 1.54 -21.37 4.71
C TRP A 447 1.29 -20.86 6.13
N VAL A 448 0.06 -20.55 6.54
CA VAL A 448 -0.24 -19.93 7.85
C VAL A 448 -0.42 -20.94 8.99
N PRO A 449 -1.19 -22.04 8.84
CA PRO A 449 -1.53 -22.95 9.94
C PRO A 449 -0.35 -23.45 10.76
N GLU A 450 0.76 -23.80 10.11
CA GLU A 450 1.95 -24.32 10.80
C GLU A 450 2.52 -23.27 11.75
N PHE A 451 2.89 -22.10 11.25
CA PHE A 451 3.53 -21.07 12.05
C PHE A 451 2.58 -20.45 13.07
N PHE A 452 1.30 -20.29 12.71
CA PHE A 452 0.26 -19.84 13.63
C PHE A 452 0.16 -20.79 14.84
N THR A 453 -0.01 -22.08 14.58
CA THR A 453 -0.17 -23.09 15.64
C THR A 453 1.07 -23.16 16.51
N LYS A 454 2.26 -23.21 15.90
CA LYS A 454 3.53 -23.24 16.63
C LYS A 454 3.72 -22.00 17.49
N GLN A 455 3.38 -20.82 16.99
CA GLN A 455 3.44 -19.59 17.77
C GLN A 455 2.49 -19.60 18.96
N VAL A 456 1.23 -20.03 18.79
CA VAL A 456 0.25 -20.13 19.90
C VAL A 456 0.74 -21.12 20.97
N ILE A 457 1.24 -22.30 20.57
CA ILE A 457 1.75 -23.29 21.52
C ILE A 457 3.02 -22.81 22.22
N PHE A 458 3.91 -22.12 21.51
CA PHE A 458 5.07 -21.50 22.11
C PHE A 458 4.67 -20.50 23.19
N GLU A 459 3.71 -19.61 22.91
CA GLU A 459 3.25 -18.63 23.90
C GLU A 459 2.58 -19.27 25.11
N LYS A 460 1.79 -20.32 24.90
CA LYS A 460 1.15 -21.09 25.98
C LYS A 460 2.17 -21.82 26.85
N THR A 461 3.15 -22.47 26.25
CA THR A 461 4.09 -23.37 26.96
C THR A 461 5.38 -22.68 27.41
N ARG A 462 5.67 -21.50 26.86
CA ARG A 462 6.97 -20.80 26.95
C ARG A 462 8.16 -21.67 26.51
N ASN A 463 7.90 -22.72 25.73
CA ASN A 463 8.93 -23.64 25.27
C ASN A 463 8.85 -23.84 23.76
N ARG A 464 9.81 -23.25 23.07
CA ARG A 464 9.85 -23.26 21.60
C ARG A 464 10.09 -24.66 21.04
N LYS A 465 10.91 -25.49 21.71
CA LYS A 465 11.18 -26.87 21.27
C LYS A 465 9.92 -27.73 21.24
N ILE A 466 9.02 -27.52 22.20
CA ILE A 466 7.72 -28.21 22.22
C ILE A 466 6.92 -27.84 20.96
N ALA A 467 6.84 -26.56 20.65
CA ALA A 467 6.13 -26.09 19.45
C ALA A 467 6.83 -26.53 18.15
N GLU A 468 8.16 -26.49 18.07
CA GLU A 468 8.94 -26.91 16.89
C GLU A 468 8.72 -28.38 16.53
N ASN A 469 8.59 -29.24 17.56
CA ASN A 469 8.37 -30.68 17.39
C ASN A 469 6.92 -31.04 17.01
N LEU A 470 5.99 -30.09 16.99
CA LEU A 470 4.62 -30.37 16.54
C LEU A 470 4.55 -30.58 15.03
N ILE A 471 3.87 -31.66 14.65
CA ILE A 471 3.50 -31.93 13.26
C ILE A 471 2.17 -31.24 13.01
N VAL A 472 2.14 -30.23 12.13
CA VAL A 472 0.91 -29.56 11.72
C VAL A 472 0.56 -30.02 10.31
N LYS A 473 -0.61 -30.64 10.15
CA LYS A 473 -1.20 -30.99 8.85
C LYS A 473 -2.43 -30.14 8.63
N HIS A 474 -2.66 -29.69 7.41
CA HIS A 474 -3.79 -28.82 7.11
C HIS A 474 -4.52 -29.21 5.83
N TRP A 475 -5.82 -28.89 5.80
CA TRP A 475 -6.74 -29.15 4.67
C TRP A 475 -7.58 -27.91 4.40
N LEU A 476 -8.02 -27.69 3.16
CA LEU A 476 -8.97 -26.62 2.84
C LEU A 476 -10.40 -27.12 3.08
N GLY A 477 -11.02 -26.68 4.17
CA GLY A 477 -12.39 -27.06 4.52
C GLY A 477 -12.53 -28.51 5.03
N HIS A 478 -13.69 -28.79 5.61
CA HIS A 478 -14.01 -30.08 6.21
C HIS A 478 -14.05 -31.22 5.17
N GLU A 479 -14.48 -30.91 3.94
CA GLU A 479 -14.59 -31.90 2.86
C GLU A 479 -13.25 -32.53 2.48
N GLU A 480 -12.16 -31.74 2.42
CA GLU A 480 -10.83 -32.26 2.13
C GLU A 480 -10.27 -33.07 3.31
N TYR A 481 -10.60 -32.65 4.53
CA TYR A 481 -10.22 -33.37 5.74
C TYR A 481 -10.87 -34.76 5.81
N ASP A 482 -12.18 -34.85 5.54
CA ASP A 482 -12.92 -36.11 5.53
C ASP A 482 -12.39 -37.06 4.44
N LYS A 483 -12.10 -36.55 3.24
CA LYS A 483 -11.52 -37.33 2.13
C LYS A 483 -10.15 -37.89 2.46
N ALA A 484 -9.36 -37.19 3.29
CA ALA A 484 -8.04 -37.66 3.69
C ALA A 484 -8.09 -38.84 4.67
N ALA A 485 -9.27 -39.18 5.23
CA ALA A 485 -9.48 -40.25 6.19
C ALA A 485 -8.45 -40.24 7.33
N ALA A 486 -8.08 -39.03 7.79
CA ALA A 486 -7.05 -38.85 8.79
C ALA A 486 -7.53 -39.40 10.16
N SER A 487 -6.81 -40.38 10.72
CA SER A 487 -7.18 -40.94 12.01
C SER A 487 -6.89 -39.93 13.15
N VAL A 488 -7.92 -39.64 13.94
CA VAL A 488 -7.80 -38.84 15.18
C VAL A 488 -7.46 -39.78 16.31
N SER A 489 -6.32 -39.55 16.96
CA SER A 489 -5.89 -40.32 18.13
C SER A 489 -5.83 -39.41 19.37
N SER A 490 -5.56 -39.96 20.54
CA SER A 490 -5.42 -39.18 21.78
C SER A 490 -4.26 -38.18 21.78
N ASN A 491 -3.31 -38.29 20.82
CA ASN A 491 -2.21 -37.34 20.62
C ASN A 491 -2.48 -36.29 19.54
N THR A 492 -3.71 -36.23 19.00
CA THR A 492 -4.10 -35.35 17.92
C THR A 492 -5.02 -34.24 18.43
N LEU A 493 -4.70 -32.99 18.10
CA LEU A 493 -5.61 -31.86 18.25
C LEU A 493 -6.24 -31.50 16.90
N VAL A 494 -7.57 -31.44 16.83
CA VAL A 494 -8.28 -30.95 15.63
C VAL A 494 -8.68 -29.49 15.85
N VAL A 495 -8.38 -28.64 14.88
CA VAL A 495 -8.69 -27.21 14.87
C VAL A 495 -9.48 -26.91 13.61
N ASP A 496 -10.80 -26.80 13.72
CA ASP A 496 -11.68 -26.40 12.61
C ASP A 496 -12.06 -24.93 12.74
N VAL A 497 -11.48 -24.09 11.87
CA VAL A 497 -11.62 -22.63 11.97
C VAL A 497 -13.06 -22.18 11.72
N GLU A 498 -13.75 -22.74 10.73
CA GLU A 498 -15.13 -22.35 10.43
C GLU A 498 -16.07 -22.76 11.56
N GLN A 499 -15.90 -23.98 12.07
CA GLN A 499 -16.67 -24.48 13.21
C GLN A 499 -16.43 -23.62 14.45
N ILE A 500 -15.17 -23.32 14.79
CA ILE A 500 -14.80 -22.47 15.93
C ILE A 500 -15.43 -21.07 15.80
N LEU A 501 -15.47 -20.52 14.59
CA LEU A 501 -16.02 -19.18 14.37
C LEU A 501 -17.55 -19.16 14.44
N ASN A 502 -18.23 -20.24 14.02
CA ASN A 502 -19.68 -20.36 13.95
C ASN A 502 -20.38 -20.80 15.25
N HIS A 503 -19.66 -21.41 16.19
CA HIS A 503 -20.19 -21.58 17.55
C HIS A 503 -20.22 -20.22 18.27
N GLU A 504 -21.43 -19.78 18.60
CA GLU A 504 -21.75 -18.66 19.49
C GLU A 504 -22.44 -19.17 20.75
#